data_AF-A0A9Q1DBW3-F1
#
_entry.id   AF-A0A9Q1DBW3-F1
#
_cell.length_a   1.000
_cell.length_b   1.000
_cell.length_c   1.000
_cell.angle_alpha   90.00
_cell.angle_beta   90.00
_cell.angle_gamma   90.00
#
_symmetry.space_group_name_H-M   'P 1'
#
loop_
_entity.id
_entity.type
_entity.pdbx_description
1 polymer ?
#
loop_
_entity_poly.entity_id
_entity_poly.type
_entity_poly.pdbx_seq_one_letter_code
_entity_poly.pdbx_strand_id
1 'polypeptide(L)'
;MAVSEEARGGALLLSLLCGAILMPPGWAGPLQPARRPVPPGLPFLVLWGIPDAACLRRPDPAAFGMEREGCVSLFYEDNLGLYPFYSSQNQPVSGGLPQHTSLDVHLQRTEADVLNALPSPEARGLGVICWEEWASQWERNRGKQKIYQQESRALLRGFFPEWSPEEVDKWAQVDFEAAAQSILMETLQEARRIRPQVLWGVAPYPSCYNSGPHRRLGNDTGRCPASEMALNDELLWLWKRSSALYPTLLLDKLLARTQDAQLYTSNQIREALRVAALPGAAYDLPVFPLVRTVYTSTNTFLSEADLVNTMGESAAMGAAGVIIWDKLFSAKTQRACWELAEFVQEVLGPYAVNVTTAARLCGEALCQGRGRCLRKNPEDRSYLHLPPASFLLLSEGADGLEVMGELAPEDLEGWRRNFQCQWYEALEGTAADEESPLARAKGQGLKPSTLTERTTLAGPTEPGPTEVGPTVAGSTAAGPTELGPTKLGPTTQLPAQPTSAPTAATTTSGLNQGTAPLTPAFLTLLLPMLPFLTLT
;
A
#
# COMPACT_ATOMS: atom_id res chain seq x y z
N MET A 1 -36.26 -69.02 -0.45
CA MET A 1 -35.91 -68.82 -1.87
C MET A 1 -36.50 -67.48 -2.26
N ALA A 2 -35.70 -66.43 -2.09
CA ALA A 2 -36.14 -65.05 -2.13
C ALA A 2 -35.38 -64.31 -3.24
N VAL A 3 -36.13 -63.60 -4.06
CA VAL A 3 -35.66 -62.64 -5.06
C VAL A 3 -35.88 -61.25 -4.48
N SER A 4 -34.97 -60.33 -4.81
CA SER A 4 -34.99 -58.88 -4.60
C SER A 4 -34.36 -58.35 -3.30
N GLU A 5 -33.03 -58.35 -3.29
CA GLU A 5 -32.19 -57.67 -2.31
C GLU A 5 -31.35 -56.59 -3.01
N GLU A 6 -32.02 -55.65 -3.70
CA GLU A 6 -31.32 -54.54 -4.38
C GLU A 6 -32.25 -53.32 -4.55
N ALA A 7 -32.86 -52.85 -3.44
CA ALA A 7 -33.71 -51.66 -3.47
C ALA A 7 -33.69 -50.81 -2.18
N ARG A 8 -32.72 -51.03 -1.29
CA ARG A 8 -32.62 -50.29 -0.01
C ARG A 8 -31.34 -49.49 0.23
N GLY A 9 -30.36 -49.58 -0.67
CA GLY A 9 -29.11 -48.80 -0.58
C GLY A 9 -29.19 -47.37 -1.14
N GLY A 10 -30.11 -47.09 -2.07
CA GLY A 10 -30.20 -45.79 -2.75
C GLY A 10 -30.96 -44.70 -2.00
N ALA A 11 -31.84 -45.07 -1.06
CA ALA A 11 -32.70 -44.10 -0.36
C ALA A 11 -32.04 -43.44 0.86
N LEU A 12 -31.01 -44.06 1.45
CA LEU A 12 -30.27 -43.46 2.58
C LEU A 12 -29.14 -42.52 2.13
N LEU A 13 -28.57 -42.69 0.93
CA LEU A 13 -27.58 -41.74 0.42
C LEU A 13 -28.23 -40.43 -0.08
N LEU A 14 -29.44 -40.48 -0.64
CA LEU A 14 -30.15 -39.26 -1.06
C LEU A 14 -30.65 -38.40 0.11
N SER A 15 -30.86 -38.99 1.29
CA SER A 15 -31.28 -38.24 2.47
C SER A 15 -30.11 -37.59 3.22
N LEU A 16 -28.86 -38.05 3.01
CA LEU A 16 -27.63 -37.39 3.48
C LEU A 16 -27.12 -36.31 2.52
N LEU A 17 -27.48 -36.37 1.23
CA LEU A 17 -27.14 -35.34 0.24
C LEU A 17 -28.16 -34.19 0.14
N CYS A 18 -29.36 -34.34 0.71
CA CYS A 18 -30.36 -33.26 0.78
C CYS A 18 -30.27 -32.38 2.06
N GLY A 19 -29.36 -32.69 3.00
CA GLY A 19 -29.19 -31.92 4.23
C GLY A 19 -28.22 -30.73 4.13
N ALA A 20 -27.54 -30.54 3.00
CA ALA A 20 -26.49 -29.53 2.84
C ALA A 20 -26.91 -28.26 2.08
N ILE A 21 -28.18 -28.15 1.65
CA ILE A 21 -28.63 -27.01 0.84
C ILE A 21 -29.94 -26.49 1.43
N LEU A 22 -29.82 -25.67 2.48
CA LEU A 22 -30.77 -24.62 2.90
C LEU A 22 -30.13 -23.88 4.09
N MET A 23 -28.92 -23.37 3.90
CA MET A 23 -28.46 -22.25 4.74
C MET A 23 -29.20 -21.01 4.25
N PRO A 24 -29.91 -20.27 5.12
CA PRO A 24 -30.51 -19.01 4.73
C PRO A 24 -29.40 -18.05 4.24
N PRO A 25 -29.66 -17.23 3.21
CA PRO A 25 -28.70 -16.22 2.77
C PRO A 25 -28.56 -15.19 3.90
N GLY A 26 -27.48 -15.29 4.68
CA GLY A 26 -27.26 -14.41 5.83
C GLY A 26 -26.29 -14.93 6.89
N TRP A 27 -25.91 -16.22 6.87
CA TRP A 27 -24.81 -16.70 7.72
C TRP A 27 -23.50 -16.62 6.94
N ALA A 28 -22.85 -15.46 7.01
CA ALA A 28 -21.41 -15.40 6.80
C ALA A 28 -20.77 -16.39 7.78
N GLY A 29 -19.92 -17.29 7.30
CA GLY A 29 -19.13 -18.17 8.17
C GLY A 29 -18.33 -17.35 9.19
N PRO A 30 -17.82 -17.98 10.26
CA PRO A 30 -16.98 -17.28 11.22
C PRO A 30 -15.83 -16.56 10.48
N LEU A 31 -15.60 -15.29 10.84
CA LEU A 31 -14.50 -14.51 10.29
C LEU A 31 -13.19 -15.27 10.48
N GLN A 32 -12.40 -15.33 9.41
CA GLN A 32 -11.05 -15.84 9.50
C GLN A 32 -10.22 -14.98 10.47
N PRO A 33 -9.24 -15.57 11.18
CA PRO A 33 -8.34 -14.79 12.02
C PRO A 33 -7.58 -13.72 11.21
N ALA A 34 -7.28 -12.61 11.86
CA ALA A 34 -6.35 -11.62 11.31
C ALA A 34 -4.90 -11.98 11.72
N ARG A 35 -3.93 -11.59 10.90
CA ARG A 35 -2.53 -11.58 11.34
C ARG A 35 -2.35 -10.59 12.49
N ARG A 36 -1.47 -10.90 13.45
CA ARG A 36 -1.11 -9.92 14.48
C ARG A 36 -0.42 -8.69 13.88
N PRO A 37 -0.71 -7.50 14.41
CA PRO A 37 -0.02 -6.30 13.98
C PRO A 37 1.46 -6.36 14.40
N VAL A 38 2.29 -5.80 13.54
CA VAL A 38 3.72 -5.59 13.79
C VAL A 38 3.95 -4.10 13.53
N PRO A 39 4.14 -3.28 14.58
CA PRO A 39 4.33 -3.63 15.99
C PRO A 39 3.05 -4.10 16.74
N PRO A 40 3.19 -4.88 17.83
CA PRO A 40 2.04 -5.30 18.65
C PRO A 40 1.27 -4.14 19.27
N GLY A 41 -0.05 -4.29 19.44
CA GLY A 41 -0.90 -3.30 20.11
C GLY A 41 -1.43 -2.18 19.20
N LEU A 42 -0.97 -2.10 17.94
CA LEU A 42 -1.48 -1.15 16.95
C LEU A 42 -2.35 -1.86 15.90
N PRO A 43 -3.68 -1.96 16.08
CA PRO A 43 -4.55 -2.70 15.16
C PRO A 43 -4.68 -2.07 13.78
N PHE A 44 -4.38 -0.77 13.66
CA PHE A 44 -4.42 -0.02 12.41
C PHE A 44 -3.21 0.92 12.33
N LEU A 45 -2.38 0.75 11.32
CA LEU A 45 -1.16 1.54 11.10
C LEU A 45 -1.37 2.62 10.03
N VAL A 46 -0.76 3.78 10.23
CA VAL A 46 -0.62 4.80 9.17
C VAL A 46 0.85 4.91 8.85
N LEU A 47 1.24 4.65 7.60
CA LEU A 47 2.63 4.59 7.18
C LEU A 47 2.95 5.67 6.17
N TRP A 48 4.14 6.26 6.26
CA TRP A 48 4.56 7.36 5.40
C TRP A 48 5.41 6.88 4.22
N GLY A 49 4.88 6.96 3.01
CA GLY A 49 5.53 6.57 1.76
C GLY A 49 5.78 7.72 0.78
N ILE A 50 5.65 8.99 1.19
CA ILE A 50 5.92 10.15 0.32
C ILE A 50 7.43 10.40 0.26
N PRO A 51 8.04 10.53 -0.94
CA PRO A 51 9.47 10.78 -1.10
C PRO A 51 9.83 12.26 -0.86
N ASP A 52 9.59 12.76 0.35
CA ASP A 52 9.80 14.14 0.78
C ASP A 52 11.22 14.40 1.32
N ALA A 53 12.18 13.53 1.02
CA ALA A 53 13.55 13.61 1.53
C ALA A 53 14.27 14.92 1.20
N ALA A 54 13.92 15.54 0.07
CA ALA A 54 14.51 16.81 -0.38
C ALA A 54 13.86 18.07 0.23
N CYS A 55 12.78 17.94 1.02
CA CYS A 55 12.10 19.09 1.60
C CYS A 55 12.84 19.70 2.80
N LEU A 56 13.11 21.01 2.75
CA LEU A 56 13.65 21.79 3.87
C LEU A 56 12.54 22.04 4.90
N ARG A 57 12.71 21.54 6.13
CA ARG A 57 11.71 21.60 7.25
C ARG A 57 10.42 20.82 6.97
N ARG A 58 10.57 19.59 6.50
CA ARG A 58 9.44 18.64 6.41
C ARG A 58 8.80 18.40 7.79
N PRO A 59 7.47 18.25 7.88
CA PRO A 59 6.83 17.81 9.11
C PRO A 59 7.39 16.43 9.49
N ASP A 60 7.42 16.12 10.78
CA ASP A 60 7.73 14.75 11.22
C ASP A 60 6.42 13.94 11.29
N PRO A 61 6.18 12.98 10.38
CA PRO A 61 4.99 12.14 10.45
C PRO A 61 4.91 11.35 11.75
N ALA A 62 6.05 11.03 12.36
CA ALA A 62 6.10 10.28 13.63
C ALA A 62 5.47 11.06 14.79
N ALA A 63 5.50 12.40 14.74
CA ALA A 63 4.84 13.27 15.71
C ALA A 63 3.30 13.11 15.74
N PHE A 64 2.73 12.47 14.71
CA PHE A 64 1.30 12.15 14.59
C PHE A 64 1.03 10.65 14.62
N GLY A 65 2.00 9.84 15.08
CA GLY A 65 1.89 8.39 15.13
C GLY A 65 1.95 7.70 13.77
N MET A 66 2.45 8.38 12.73
CA MET A 66 2.67 7.78 11.42
C MET A 66 4.09 7.20 11.33
N GLU A 67 4.20 5.92 10.99
CA GLU A 67 5.47 5.19 10.91
C GLU A 67 6.21 5.50 9.62
N ARG A 68 7.50 5.87 9.70
CA ARG A 68 8.27 6.42 8.57
C ARG A 68 9.42 5.53 8.12
N GLU A 69 10.49 5.44 8.91
CA GLU A 69 11.77 4.90 8.44
C GLU A 69 11.84 3.38 8.59
N GLY A 70 12.26 2.69 7.54
CA GLY A 70 12.42 1.23 7.51
C GLY A 70 11.11 0.42 7.48
N CYS A 71 9.95 1.07 7.66
CA CYS A 71 8.66 0.38 7.74
C CYS A 71 7.99 0.15 6.37
N VAL A 72 8.28 0.97 5.36
CA VAL A 72 7.76 0.81 3.99
C VAL A 72 8.88 1.01 2.99
N SER A 73 9.04 0.06 2.07
CA SER A 73 9.91 0.16 0.89
C SER A 73 9.07 0.04 -0.37
N LEU A 74 9.10 1.10 -1.18
CA LEU A 74 8.35 1.19 -2.44
C LEU A 74 9.30 0.96 -3.61
N PHE A 75 8.99 -0.06 -4.40
CA PHE A 75 9.77 -0.45 -5.57
C PHE A 75 8.98 -0.12 -6.84
N TYR A 76 9.51 0.79 -7.66
CA TYR A 76 8.93 1.25 -8.92
C TYR A 76 9.55 0.49 -10.11
N GLU A 77 9.24 0.93 -11.33
CA GLU A 77 9.67 0.33 -12.59
C GLU A 77 11.20 0.31 -12.79
N ASP A 78 11.94 1.20 -12.12
CA ASP A 78 13.37 1.45 -12.37
C ASP A 78 14.28 1.05 -11.20
N ASN A 79 13.74 0.48 -10.12
CA ASN A 79 14.50 0.24 -8.89
C ASN A 79 14.37 -1.19 -8.30
N LEU A 80 13.74 -2.12 -9.03
CA LEU A 80 13.67 -3.52 -8.64
C LEU A 80 13.76 -4.44 -9.86
N GLY A 81 14.91 -5.09 -10.01
CA GLY A 81 15.11 -6.03 -11.09
C GLY A 81 15.17 -5.34 -12.45
N LEU A 82 15.00 -6.14 -13.51
CA LEU A 82 14.87 -5.66 -14.88
C LEU A 82 13.40 -5.73 -15.33
N TYR A 83 12.53 -4.95 -14.68
CA TYR A 83 11.11 -4.93 -15.03
C TYR A 83 10.94 -4.42 -16.48
N PRO A 84 10.26 -5.17 -17.37
CA PRO A 84 10.05 -4.74 -18.75
C PRO A 84 8.90 -3.76 -18.87
N PHE A 85 9.15 -2.64 -19.56
CA PHE A 85 8.12 -1.66 -19.86
C PHE A 85 8.48 -0.81 -21.08
N TYR A 86 7.53 -0.04 -21.58
CA TYR A 86 7.77 0.99 -22.60
C TYR A 86 7.88 2.37 -21.97
N SER A 87 8.93 3.11 -22.34
CA SER A 87 9.13 4.49 -21.89
C SER A 87 8.05 5.43 -22.43
N SER A 88 8.04 6.69 -21.96
CA SER A 88 7.14 7.72 -22.50
C SER A 88 7.36 8.04 -23.99
N GLN A 89 8.52 7.64 -24.55
CA GLN A 89 8.83 7.71 -25.99
C GLN A 89 8.56 6.37 -26.70
N ASN A 90 7.78 5.48 -26.08
CA ASN A 90 7.49 4.13 -26.55
C ASN A 90 8.74 3.30 -26.87
N GLN A 91 9.85 3.54 -26.13
CA GLN A 91 11.07 2.75 -26.29
C GLN A 91 11.05 1.57 -25.32
N PRO A 92 11.42 0.35 -25.77
CA PRO A 92 11.43 -0.81 -24.89
C PRO A 92 12.58 -0.69 -23.87
N VAL A 93 12.23 -0.83 -22.60
CA VAL A 93 13.17 -0.95 -21.46
C VAL A 93 13.14 -2.39 -20.98
N SER A 94 14.31 -2.97 -20.74
CA SER A 94 14.46 -4.38 -20.30
C SER A 94 13.75 -5.39 -21.23
N GLY A 95 13.66 -5.10 -22.53
CA GLY A 95 12.95 -5.92 -23.52
C GLY A 95 11.53 -5.47 -23.84
N GLY A 96 10.95 -4.56 -23.06
CA GLY A 96 9.62 -3.96 -23.27
C GLY A 96 8.43 -4.85 -22.94
N LEU A 97 8.55 -6.17 -23.18
CA LEU A 97 7.51 -7.17 -22.97
C LEU A 97 7.97 -8.24 -21.98
N PRO A 98 7.08 -8.76 -21.10
CA PRO A 98 7.39 -9.85 -20.19
C PRO A 98 8.03 -11.07 -20.87
N GLN A 99 7.46 -11.53 -21.97
CA GLN A 99 7.94 -12.69 -22.73
C GLN A 99 9.22 -12.45 -23.53
N HIS A 100 9.73 -11.21 -23.53
CA HIS A 100 10.96 -10.82 -24.23
C HIS A 100 12.07 -10.38 -23.25
N THR A 101 11.91 -10.70 -21.96
CA THR A 101 12.87 -10.40 -20.90
C THR A 101 13.49 -11.68 -20.35
N SER A 102 14.78 -11.67 -20.09
CA SER A 102 15.44 -12.77 -19.39
C SER A 102 15.08 -12.76 -17.91
N LEU A 103 14.32 -13.77 -17.47
CA LEU A 103 13.90 -13.92 -16.09
C LEU A 103 15.10 -14.09 -15.13
N ASP A 104 16.11 -14.89 -15.52
CA ASP A 104 17.29 -15.12 -14.67
C ASP A 104 18.06 -13.82 -14.39
N VAL A 105 18.28 -13.01 -15.42
CA VAL A 105 18.98 -11.72 -15.27
C VAL A 105 18.11 -10.73 -14.48
N HIS A 106 16.78 -10.75 -14.69
CA HIS A 106 15.85 -9.98 -13.88
C HIS A 106 15.98 -10.32 -12.39
N LEU A 107 15.97 -11.61 -12.04
CA LEU A 107 16.04 -12.06 -10.65
C LEU A 107 17.40 -11.79 -9.99
N GLN A 108 18.51 -11.96 -10.72
CA GLN A 108 19.84 -11.55 -10.22
C GLN A 108 19.88 -10.05 -9.89
N ARG A 109 19.25 -9.22 -10.72
CA ARG A 109 19.15 -7.79 -10.45
C ARG A 109 18.23 -7.50 -9.26
N THR A 110 17.10 -8.20 -9.16
CA THR A 110 16.17 -8.14 -8.02
C THR A 110 16.88 -8.43 -6.71
N GLU A 111 17.73 -9.45 -6.66
CA GLU A 111 18.49 -9.78 -5.46
C GLU A 111 19.39 -8.61 -5.01
N ALA A 112 20.16 -8.05 -5.95
CA ALA A 112 21.03 -6.90 -5.67
C ALA A 112 20.25 -5.67 -5.19
N ASP A 113 19.12 -5.37 -5.84
CA ASP A 113 18.29 -4.20 -5.51
C ASP A 113 17.61 -4.35 -4.13
N VAL A 114 17.10 -5.54 -3.79
CA VAL A 114 16.51 -5.82 -2.47
C VAL A 114 17.56 -5.71 -1.37
N LEU A 115 18.75 -6.28 -1.57
CA LEU A 115 19.84 -6.21 -0.60
C LEU A 115 20.29 -4.76 -0.36
N ASN A 116 20.30 -3.92 -1.40
CA ASN A 116 20.66 -2.51 -1.31
C ASN A 116 19.57 -1.68 -0.61
N ALA A 117 18.30 -1.89 -0.97
CA ALA A 117 17.18 -1.15 -0.41
C ALA A 117 16.89 -1.53 1.05
N LEU A 118 17.09 -2.80 1.40
CA LEU A 118 16.82 -3.34 2.73
C LEU A 118 18.10 -4.01 3.29
N PRO A 119 19.11 -3.28 3.77
CA PRO A 119 20.39 -3.87 4.15
C PRO A 119 20.32 -4.89 5.31
N SER A 120 19.38 -4.72 6.24
CA SER A 120 19.21 -5.63 7.37
C SER A 120 18.55 -6.95 6.95
N PRO A 121 19.16 -8.12 7.24
CA PRO A 121 18.51 -9.42 7.03
C PRO A 121 17.24 -9.61 7.87
N GLU A 122 17.17 -8.94 9.02
CA GLU A 122 16.03 -8.95 9.94
C GLU A 122 15.06 -7.80 9.66
N ALA A 123 15.17 -7.14 8.51
CA ALA A 123 14.24 -6.07 8.14
C ALA A 123 12.79 -6.55 8.26
N ARG A 124 11.98 -5.74 8.92
CA ARG A 124 10.53 -5.89 9.06
C ARG A 124 9.87 -4.70 8.39
N GLY A 125 8.59 -4.84 8.06
CA GLY A 125 7.83 -3.78 7.40
C GLY A 125 7.18 -4.28 6.13
N LEU A 126 6.94 -3.36 5.20
CA LEU A 126 6.20 -3.57 3.97
C LEU A 126 7.12 -3.41 2.76
N GLY A 127 7.10 -4.39 1.86
CA GLY A 127 7.77 -4.35 0.57
C GLY A 127 6.72 -4.27 -0.52
N VAL A 128 6.56 -3.10 -1.14
CA VAL A 128 5.51 -2.86 -2.13
C VAL A 128 6.13 -2.76 -3.51
N ILE A 129 5.76 -3.66 -4.41
CA ILE A 129 6.15 -3.61 -5.81
C ILE A 129 5.09 -2.82 -6.57
N CYS A 130 5.37 -1.55 -6.86
CA CYS A 130 4.51 -0.59 -7.53
C CYS A 130 4.71 -0.62 -9.06
N TRP A 131 4.32 -1.73 -9.67
CA TRP A 131 4.40 -1.92 -11.13
C TRP A 131 3.04 -1.68 -11.77
N GLU A 132 2.92 -0.55 -12.48
CA GLU A 132 1.65 -0.10 -13.08
C GLU A 132 1.67 -0.12 -14.61
N GLU A 133 2.83 -0.45 -15.19
CA GLU A 133 3.07 -0.27 -16.64
C GLU A 133 2.24 -1.24 -17.48
N TRP A 134 2.02 -2.47 -17.01
CA TRP A 134 1.12 -3.45 -17.63
C TRP A 134 0.36 -4.26 -16.57
N ALA A 135 -0.80 -4.78 -16.96
CA ALA A 135 -1.55 -5.73 -16.15
C ALA A 135 -1.19 -7.17 -16.56
N SER A 136 -1.12 -8.11 -15.62
CA SER A 136 -0.77 -9.50 -15.93
C SER A 136 -1.83 -10.21 -16.76
N GLN A 137 -3.09 -9.77 -16.69
CA GLN A 137 -4.21 -10.26 -17.49
C GLN A 137 -4.35 -9.42 -18.75
N TRP A 138 -4.36 -10.07 -19.91
CA TRP A 138 -4.34 -9.47 -21.23
C TRP A 138 -5.44 -8.41 -21.41
N GLU A 139 -6.68 -8.74 -21.03
CA GLU A 139 -7.86 -7.89 -21.20
C GLU A 139 -7.86 -6.61 -20.34
N ARG A 140 -6.98 -6.54 -19.33
CA ARG A 140 -6.82 -5.36 -18.47
C ARG A 140 -5.85 -4.32 -19.06
N ASN A 141 -5.07 -4.69 -20.07
CA ASN A 141 -4.15 -3.79 -20.77
C ASN A 141 -4.88 -2.86 -21.74
N ARG A 142 -5.52 -1.81 -21.20
CA ARG A 142 -6.38 -0.87 -21.94
C ARG A 142 -5.71 0.50 -22.10
N GLY A 143 -6.30 1.36 -22.93
CA GLY A 143 -5.83 2.74 -23.12
C GLY A 143 -4.36 2.79 -23.56
N LYS A 144 -3.50 3.42 -22.76
CA LYS A 144 -2.05 3.54 -23.02
C LYS A 144 -1.32 2.18 -22.96
N GLN A 145 -1.84 1.20 -22.23
CA GLN A 145 -1.26 -0.15 -22.12
C GLN A 145 -1.57 -1.04 -23.34
N LYS A 146 -2.34 -0.57 -24.32
CA LYS A 146 -2.58 -1.33 -25.56
C LYS A 146 -1.28 -1.62 -26.34
N ILE A 147 -0.22 -0.86 -26.11
CA ILE A 147 1.10 -1.11 -26.69
C ILE A 147 1.59 -2.53 -26.37
N TYR A 148 1.39 -3.04 -25.17
CA TYR A 148 1.81 -4.40 -24.79
C TYR A 148 1.11 -5.46 -25.65
N GLN A 149 -0.18 -5.29 -25.93
CA GLN A 149 -0.91 -6.19 -26.82
C GLN A 149 -0.46 -6.06 -28.29
N GLN A 150 -0.14 -4.85 -28.75
CA GLN A 150 0.30 -4.59 -30.11
C GLN A 150 1.69 -5.18 -30.37
N GLU A 151 2.62 -4.92 -29.47
CA GLU A 151 4.00 -5.35 -29.57
C GLU A 151 4.13 -6.86 -29.33
N SER A 152 3.31 -7.46 -28.46
CA SER A 152 3.26 -8.93 -28.31
C SER A 152 2.87 -9.63 -29.62
N ARG A 153 1.88 -9.09 -30.34
CA ARG A 153 1.50 -9.60 -31.67
C ARG A 153 2.59 -9.36 -32.71
N ALA A 154 3.25 -8.20 -32.66
CA ALA A 154 4.33 -7.87 -33.60
C ALA A 154 5.54 -8.80 -33.40
N LEU A 155 5.88 -9.12 -32.16
CA LEU A 155 6.92 -10.07 -31.79
C LEU A 155 6.64 -11.44 -32.43
N LEU A 156 5.45 -11.99 -32.22
CA LEU A 156 5.08 -13.30 -32.79
C LEU A 156 5.03 -13.32 -34.31
N ARG A 157 4.56 -12.24 -34.96
CA ARG A 157 4.61 -12.14 -36.43
C ARG A 157 6.03 -12.17 -36.98
N GLY A 158 7.00 -11.64 -36.23
CA GLY A 158 8.41 -11.71 -36.60
C GLY A 158 8.94 -13.14 -36.64
N PHE A 159 8.51 -13.99 -35.69
CA PHE A 159 8.91 -15.39 -35.61
C PHE A 159 8.08 -16.32 -36.50
N PHE A 160 6.79 -16.01 -36.67
CA PHE A 160 5.82 -16.83 -37.40
C PHE A 160 5.06 -16.02 -38.46
N PRO A 161 5.70 -15.66 -39.60
CA PRO A 161 5.07 -14.83 -40.62
C PRO A 161 3.84 -15.45 -41.30
N GLU A 162 3.73 -16.77 -41.28
CA GLU A 162 2.66 -17.53 -41.94
C GLU A 162 1.40 -17.72 -41.06
N TRP A 163 1.46 -17.36 -39.78
CA TRP A 163 0.32 -17.51 -38.87
C TRP A 163 -0.82 -16.57 -39.23
N SER A 164 -2.05 -17.05 -39.05
CA SER A 164 -3.23 -16.21 -39.21
C SER A 164 -3.29 -15.12 -38.13
N PRO A 165 -4.01 -14.00 -38.37
CA PRO A 165 -4.22 -12.98 -37.35
C PRO A 165 -4.81 -13.52 -36.04
N GLU A 166 -5.70 -14.51 -36.12
CA GLU A 166 -6.34 -15.16 -34.97
C GLU A 166 -5.36 -16.04 -34.20
N GLU A 167 -4.47 -16.76 -34.89
CA GLU A 167 -3.41 -17.55 -34.26
C GLU A 167 -2.42 -16.65 -33.52
N VAL A 168 -2.00 -15.56 -34.16
CA VAL A 168 -1.12 -14.55 -33.54
C VAL A 168 -1.77 -13.93 -32.31
N ASP A 169 -3.05 -13.56 -32.37
CA ASP A 169 -3.74 -12.93 -31.24
C ASP A 169 -3.84 -13.88 -30.04
N LYS A 170 -4.25 -15.13 -30.29
CA LYS A 170 -4.38 -16.17 -29.27
C LYS A 170 -3.05 -16.47 -28.59
N TRP A 171 -1.98 -16.70 -29.36
CA TRP A 171 -0.68 -17.03 -28.79
C TRP A 171 0.02 -15.82 -28.16
N ALA A 172 -0.21 -14.61 -28.67
CA ALA A 172 0.32 -13.39 -28.05
C ALA A 172 -0.25 -13.20 -26.64
N GLN A 173 -1.54 -13.49 -26.46
CA GLN A 173 -2.16 -13.50 -25.15
C GLN A 173 -1.52 -14.55 -24.23
N VAL A 174 -1.44 -15.81 -24.69
CA VAL A 174 -0.89 -16.92 -23.88
C VAL A 174 0.54 -16.63 -23.43
N ASP A 175 1.41 -16.22 -24.35
CA ASP A 175 2.82 -15.95 -24.04
C ASP A 175 2.98 -14.76 -23.10
N PHE A 176 2.21 -13.68 -23.33
CA PHE A 176 2.24 -12.49 -22.48
C PHE A 176 1.79 -12.82 -21.05
N GLU A 177 0.63 -13.45 -20.87
CA GLU A 177 0.08 -13.75 -19.54
C GLU A 177 0.97 -14.73 -18.77
N ALA A 178 1.50 -15.77 -19.45
CA ALA A 178 2.41 -16.74 -18.84
C ALA A 178 3.72 -16.07 -18.37
N ALA A 179 4.31 -15.22 -19.19
CA ALA A 179 5.53 -14.50 -18.83
C ALA A 179 5.30 -13.44 -17.75
N ALA A 180 4.19 -12.70 -17.83
CA ALA A 180 3.78 -11.71 -16.84
C ALA A 180 3.56 -12.35 -15.46
N GLN A 181 2.87 -13.50 -15.42
CA GLN A 181 2.71 -14.29 -14.21
C GLN A 181 4.06 -14.76 -13.66
N SER A 182 4.95 -15.27 -14.54
CA SER A 182 6.27 -15.76 -14.13
C SER A 182 7.12 -14.65 -13.50
N ILE A 183 7.19 -13.48 -14.12
CA ILE A 183 7.92 -12.33 -13.56
C ILE A 183 7.37 -11.95 -12.19
N LEU A 184 6.05 -11.79 -12.04
CA LEU A 184 5.46 -11.38 -10.75
C LEU A 184 5.66 -12.46 -9.66
N MET A 185 5.45 -13.73 -9.99
CA MET A 185 5.55 -14.82 -9.03
C MET A 185 6.99 -15.04 -8.55
N GLU A 186 7.95 -15.08 -9.48
CA GLU A 186 9.34 -15.35 -9.13
C GLU A 186 9.99 -14.15 -8.44
N THR A 187 9.64 -12.91 -8.81
CA THR A 187 10.13 -11.73 -8.10
C THR A 187 9.62 -11.66 -6.67
N LEU A 188 8.33 -11.95 -6.44
CA LEU A 188 7.81 -12.04 -5.07
C LEU A 188 8.44 -13.18 -4.28
N GLN A 189 8.66 -14.34 -4.92
CA GLN A 189 9.32 -15.47 -4.28
C GLN A 189 10.75 -15.10 -3.86
N GLU A 190 11.50 -14.45 -4.75
CA GLU A 190 12.89 -14.07 -4.50
C GLU A 190 12.99 -12.98 -3.43
N ALA A 191 12.16 -11.94 -3.50
CA ALA A 191 12.10 -10.89 -2.49
C ALA A 191 11.75 -11.47 -1.10
N ARG A 192 10.80 -12.42 -1.02
CA ARG A 192 10.45 -13.12 0.23
C ARG A 192 11.56 -14.03 0.72
N ARG A 193 12.30 -14.70 -0.17
CA ARG A 193 13.46 -15.53 0.19
C ARG A 193 14.54 -14.68 0.85
N ILE A 194 14.80 -13.49 0.30
CA ILE A 194 15.84 -12.58 0.77
C ILE A 194 15.41 -11.85 2.05
N ARG A 195 14.13 -11.44 2.14
CA ARG A 195 13.56 -10.72 3.29
C ARG A 195 12.24 -11.37 3.75
N PRO A 196 12.31 -12.46 4.55
CA PRO A 196 11.14 -13.25 4.92
C PRO A 196 10.22 -12.57 5.95
N GLN A 197 10.72 -11.59 6.71
CA GLN A 197 9.93 -10.85 7.70
C GLN A 197 9.25 -9.60 7.13
N VAL A 198 9.56 -9.23 5.88
CA VAL A 198 8.89 -8.14 5.16
C VAL A 198 7.62 -8.67 4.52
N LEU A 199 6.55 -7.89 4.59
CA LEU A 199 5.28 -8.20 3.94
C LEU A 199 5.33 -7.72 2.49
N TRP A 200 5.56 -8.66 1.57
CA TRP A 200 5.63 -8.44 0.14
C TRP A 200 4.27 -8.54 -0.55
N GLY A 201 4.08 -7.73 -1.59
CA GLY A 201 2.91 -7.71 -2.45
C GLY A 201 3.07 -6.70 -3.58
N VAL A 202 2.10 -6.68 -4.50
CA VAL A 202 2.15 -5.87 -5.73
C VAL A 202 1.02 -4.85 -5.71
N ALA A 203 1.35 -3.57 -5.86
CA ALA A 203 0.39 -2.51 -6.09
C ALA A 203 0.17 -2.33 -7.60
N PRO A 204 -1.05 -2.02 -8.06
CA PRO A 204 -2.23 -1.60 -7.28
C PRO A 204 -3.23 -2.75 -7.02
N TYR A 205 -2.76 -3.98 -6.77
CA TYR A 205 -3.64 -5.15 -6.70
C TYR A 205 -4.29 -5.38 -5.32
N PRO A 206 -5.55 -5.86 -5.29
CA PRO A 206 -6.45 -6.01 -6.45
C PRO A 206 -7.05 -4.66 -6.88
N SER A 207 -7.53 -4.60 -8.13
CA SER A 207 -8.31 -3.47 -8.62
C SER A 207 -9.79 -3.84 -8.77
N CYS A 208 -10.66 -2.90 -8.42
CA CYS A 208 -12.11 -3.02 -8.53
C CYS A 208 -12.65 -2.42 -9.86
N TYR A 209 -11.83 -1.62 -10.57
CA TYR A 209 -12.19 -0.88 -11.79
C TYR A 209 -13.55 -0.15 -11.71
N ASN A 210 -13.87 0.39 -10.54
CA ASN A 210 -15.15 1.03 -10.23
C ASN A 210 -15.15 2.56 -10.42
N SER A 211 -14.13 3.13 -11.08
CA SER A 211 -13.97 4.59 -11.30
C SER A 211 -14.30 5.08 -12.72
N GLY A 212 -14.93 4.25 -13.57
CA GLY A 212 -15.15 4.54 -14.99
C GLY A 212 -16.22 5.62 -15.28
N PRO A 213 -16.06 6.44 -16.34
CA PRO A 213 -16.99 7.52 -16.69
C PRO A 213 -18.42 7.02 -17.03
N HIS A 214 -18.55 5.82 -17.57
CA HIS A 214 -19.86 5.20 -17.86
C HIS A 214 -20.67 4.84 -16.62
N ARG A 215 -20.04 4.81 -15.44
CA ARG A 215 -20.70 4.55 -14.16
C ARG A 215 -21.30 5.79 -13.51
N ARG A 216 -21.00 6.99 -14.02
CA ARG A 216 -21.55 8.27 -13.51
C ARG A 216 -23.01 8.52 -13.97
N LEU A 217 -23.70 7.51 -14.52
CA LEU A 217 -25.06 7.58 -15.05
C LEU A 217 -25.98 6.63 -14.29
N GLY A 218 -26.61 7.12 -13.22
CA GLY A 218 -27.82 6.56 -12.58
C GLY A 218 -27.68 5.22 -11.83
N ASN A 219 -27.94 5.23 -10.53
CA ASN A 219 -28.05 4.04 -9.66
C ASN A 219 -26.76 3.20 -9.53
N ASP A 220 -25.58 3.84 -9.66
CA ASP A 220 -24.32 3.16 -9.42
C ASP A 220 -24.15 2.88 -7.92
N THR A 221 -23.96 1.60 -7.60
CA THR A 221 -23.74 1.12 -6.22
C THR A 221 -22.25 1.18 -5.83
N GLY A 222 -21.37 1.57 -6.76
CA GLY A 222 -19.92 1.55 -6.61
C GLY A 222 -19.31 0.14 -6.56
N ARG A 223 -20.15 -0.91 -6.58
CA ARG A 223 -19.72 -2.32 -6.49
C ARG A 223 -18.81 -2.72 -7.63
N CYS A 224 -17.80 -3.52 -7.34
CA CYS A 224 -16.93 -4.07 -8.38
C CYS A 224 -17.78 -4.86 -9.39
N PRO A 225 -17.56 -4.70 -10.71
CA PRO A 225 -18.26 -5.52 -11.69
C PRO A 225 -17.97 -7.01 -11.41
N ALA A 226 -18.98 -7.87 -11.55
CA ALA A 226 -18.80 -9.31 -11.33
C ALA A 226 -17.70 -9.90 -12.23
N SER A 227 -17.55 -9.39 -13.46
CA SER A 227 -16.46 -9.77 -14.36
C SER A 227 -15.07 -9.40 -13.82
N GLU A 228 -14.94 -8.26 -13.14
CA GLU A 228 -13.66 -7.84 -12.55
C GLU A 228 -13.34 -8.63 -11.28
N MET A 229 -14.36 -8.99 -10.50
CA MET A 229 -14.19 -9.91 -9.36
C MET A 229 -13.75 -11.30 -9.83
N ALA A 230 -14.32 -11.82 -10.91
CA ALA A 230 -13.91 -13.10 -11.50
C ALA A 230 -12.46 -13.05 -12.00
N LEU A 231 -12.04 -11.97 -12.65
CA LEU A 231 -10.63 -11.76 -13.02
C LEU A 231 -9.73 -11.70 -11.78
N ASN A 232 -10.19 -11.13 -10.67
CA ASN A 232 -9.42 -11.17 -9.42
C ASN A 232 -9.36 -12.58 -8.80
N ASP A 233 -10.37 -13.43 -9.02
CA ASP A 233 -10.35 -14.83 -8.56
C ASP A 233 -9.30 -15.66 -9.34
N GLU A 234 -9.12 -15.38 -10.63
CA GLU A 234 -8.08 -16.01 -11.46
C GLU A 234 -6.64 -15.68 -10.99
N LEU A 235 -6.47 -14.56 -10.30
CA LEU A 235 -5.19 -14.14 -9.71
C LEU A 235 -4.88 -14.83 -8.37
N LEU A 236 -5.53 -15.96 -8.04
CA LEU A 236 -5.25 -16.73 -6.83
C LEU A 236 -3.76 -17.05 -6.63
N TRP A 237 -3.02 -17.25 -7.72
CA TRP A 237 -1.58 -17.46 -7.70
C TRP A 237 -0.81 -16.27 -7.12
N LEU A 238 -1.26 -15.03 -7.37
CA LEU A 238 -0.66 -13.80 -6.87
C LEU A 238 -0.96 -13.64 -5.38
N TRP A 239 -2.20 -13.90 -4.97
CA TRP A 239 -2.62 -13.81 -3.56
C TRP A 239 -1.84 -14.81 -2.71
N LYS A 240 -1.72 -16.07 -3.15
CA LYS A 240 -0.94 -17.09 -2.44
C LYS A 240 0.55 -16.77 -2.34
N ARG A 241 1.09 -16.08 -3.35
CA ARG A 241 2.50 -15.67 -3.34
C ARG A 241 2.76 -14.43 -2.50
N SER A 242 1.75 -13.59 -2.31
CA SER A 242 1.83 -12.37 -1.50
C SER A 242 1.79 -12.67 0.00
N SER A 243 2.18 -11.67 0.79
CA SER A 243 2.08 -11.69 2.26
C SER A 243 1.36 -10.46 2.82
N ALA A 244 1.02 -9.50 1.96
CA ALA A 244 0.09 -8.40 2.17
C ALA A 244 -0.52 -7.98 0.82
N LEU A 245 -1.65 -7.26 0.86
CA LEU A 245 -2.29 -6.67 -0.33
C LEU A 245 -2.23 -5.15 -0.30
N TYR A 246 -2.06 -4.56 -1.48
CA TYR A 246 -1.75 -3.13 -1.66
C TYR A 246 -2.66 -2.48 -2.73
N PRO A 247 -3.99 -2.43 -2.50
CA PRO A 247 -4.90 -1.73 -3.41
C PRO A 247 -4.63 -0.22 -3.35
N THR A 248 -4.88 0.50 -4.45
CA THR A 248 -4.71 1.96 -4.47
C THR A 248 -6.06 2.67 -4.35
N LEU A 249 -6.13 3.69 -3.50
CA LEU A 249 -7.30 4.56 -3.32
C LEU A 249 -7.01 5.92 -3.95
N LEU A 250 -7.67 6.19 -5.08
CA LEU A 250 -7.50 7.40 -5.88
C LEU A 250 -8.82 8.16 -6.01
N LEU A 251 -8.87 9.39 -5.49
CA LEU A 251 -10.06 10.24 -5.57
C LEU A 251 -9.93 11.31 -6.65
N ASP A 252 -10.98 11.48 -7.43
CA ASP A 252 -11.16 12.61 -8.35
C ASP A 252 -11.82 13.77 -7.59
N LYS A 253 -11.37 15.01 -7.79
CA LYS A 253 -11.94 16.20 -7.15
C LYS A 253 -13.43 16.37 -7.45
N LEU A 254 -13.90 15.92 -8.62
CA LEU A 254 -15.32 15.96 -8.98
C LEU A 254 -16.20 15.09 -8.06
N LEU A 255 -15.61 14.08 -7.43
CA LEU A 255 -16.26 13.20 -6.46
C LEU A 255 -15.99 13.63 -5.01
N ALA A 256 -15.24 14.72 -4.79
CA ALA A 256 -14.89 15.16 -3.44
C ALA A 256 -16.14 15.38 -2.60
N ARG A 257 -16.17 14.79 -1.40
CA ARG A 257 -17.28 14.90 -0.45
C ARG A 257 -18.63 14.36 -0.95
N THR A 258 -18.65 13.53 -2.01
CA THR A 258 -19.87 12.88 -2.49
C THR A 258 -20.02 11.48 -1.90
N GLN A 259 -21.25 10.96 -1.94
CA GLN A 259 -21.52 9.56 -1.62
C GLN A 259 -20.78 8.61 -2.58
N ASP A 260 -20.55 9.04 -3.82
CA ASP A 260 -19.87 8.25 -4.84
C ASP A 260 -18.38 8.02 -4.50
N ALA A 261 -17.69 9.01 -3.92
CA ALA A 261 -16.32 8.83 -3.45
C ALA A 261 -16.23 7.76 -2.36
N GLN A 262 -17.19 7.77 -1.42
CA GLN A 262 -17.28 6.74 -0.38
C GLN A 262 -17.58 5.37 -1.00
N LEU A 263 -18.59 5.26 -1.88
CA LEU A 263 -18.93 3.99 -2.51
C LEU A 263 -17.75 3.44 -3.32
N TYR A 264 -17.00 4.30 -4.01
CA TYR A 264 -15.79 3.90 -4.72
C TYR A 264 -14.74 3.28 -3.78
N THR A 265 -14.37 3.98 -2.69
CA THR A 265 -13.33 3.50 -1.76
C THR A 265 -13.79 2.27 -0.99
N SER A 266 -15.01 2.28 -0.44
CA SER A 266 -15.59 1.15 0.29
C SER A 266 -15.57 -0.14 -0.52
N ASN A 267 -15.94 -0.07 -1.81
CA ASN A 267 -15.97 -1.27 -2.65
C ASN A 267 -14.57 -1.74 -3.07
N GLN A 268 -13.63 -0.82 -3.29
CA GLN A 268 -12.22 -1.16 -3.55
C GLN A 268 -11.56 -1.84 -2.33
N ILE A 269 -11.86 -1.38 -1.11
CA ILE A 269 -11.40 -2.00 0.14
C ILE A 269 -12.10 -3.34 0.36
N ARG A 270 -13.42 -3.42 0.10
CA ARG A 270 -14.19 -4.67 0.22
C ARG A 270 -13.62 -5.77 -0.66
N GLU A 271 -13.24 -5.45 -1.90
CA GLU A 271 -12.66 -6.42 -2.80
C GLU A 271 -11.27 -6.88 -2.34
N ALA A 272 -10.45 -5.96 -1.83
CA ALA A 272 -9.16 -6.32 -1.24
C ALA A 272 -9.31 -7.27 -0.05
N LEU A 273 -10.24 -7.00 0.86
CA LEU A 273 -10.53 -7.88 2.00
C LEU A 273 -11.12 -9.22 1.56
N ARG A 274 -11.94 -9.24 0.49
CA ARG A 274 -12.48 -10.48 -0.06
C ARG A 274 -11.38 -11.39 -0.61
N VAL A 275 -10.49 -10.86 -1.45
CA VAL A 275 -9.41 -11.66 -2.04
C VAL A 275 -8.32 -12.02 -1.04
N ALA A 276 -8.16 -11.24 0.03
CA ALA A 276 -7.26 -11.55 1.14
C ALA A 276 -7.59 -12.87 1.86
N ALA A 277 -8.87 -13.28 1.83
CA ALA A 277 -9.35 -14.52 2.46
C ALA A 277 -9.27 -15.75 1.52
N LEU A 278 -9.08 -15.56 0.21
CA LEU A 278 -9.07 -16.65 -0.78
C LEU A 278 -7.88 -17.62 -0.68
N PRO A 279 -6.66 -17.23 -0.27
CA PRO A 279 -5.53 -18.16 -0.18
C PRO A 279 -5.75 -19.37 0.73
N GLY A 280 -6.70 -19.28 1.67
CA GLY A 280 -6.98 -20.33 2.65
C GLY A 280 -5.84 -20.52 3.65
N ALA A 281 -5.11 -19.45 3.98
CA ALA A 281 -4.06 -19.45 5.00
C ALA A 281 -4.66 -19.47 6.42
N ALA A 282 -3.81 -19.61 7.45
CA ALA A 282 -4.23 -19.57 8.85
C ALA A 282 -4.86 -18.22 9.27
N TYR A 283 -4.64 -17.17 8.47
CA TYR A 283 -5.16 -15.83 8.66
C TYR A 283 -5.39 -15.14 7.32
N ASP A 284 -6.27 -14.14 7.30
CA ASP A 284 -6.47 -13.26 6.14
C ASP A 284 -5.23 -12.41 5.88
N LEU A 285 -4.83 -12.27 4.61
CA LEU A 285 -3.72 -11.40 4.25
C LEU A 285 -3.97 -9.97 4.76
N PRO A 286 -2.99 -9.34 5.45
CA PRO A 286 -3.14 -7.96 5.87
C PRO A 286 -3.24 -7.04 4.65
N VAL A 287 -4.22 -6.14 4.68
CA VAL A 287 -4.48 -5.17 3.60
C VAL A 287 -3.97 -3.80 4.04
N PHE A 288 -3.16 -3.17 3.19
CA PHE A 288 -2.62 -1.83 3.37
C PHE A 288 -2.89 -0.98 2.12
N PRO A 289 -4.05 -0.30 2.03
CA PRO A 289 -4.34 0.53 0.88
C PRO A 289 -3.34 1.69 0.74
N LEU A 290 -2.87 1.93 -0.50
CA LEU A 290 -2.09 3.11 -0.84
C LEU A 290 -3.06 4.29 -1.02
N VAL A 291 -3.03 5.23 -0.09
CA VAL A 291 -3.88 6.42 -0.11
C VAL A 291 -3.11 7.56 -0.76
N ARG A 292 -3.58 8.00 -1.93
CA ARG A 292 -3.07 9.21 -2.55
C ARG A 292 -3.69 10.44 -1.89
N THR A 293 -2.88 11.25 -1.23
CA THR A 293 -3.33 12.42 -0.45
C THR A 293 -3.68 13.65 -1.28
N VAL A 294 -3.56 13.56 -2.60
CA VAL A 294 -4.00 14.60 -3.54
C VAL A 294 -5.02 14.04 -4.53
N TYR A 295 -5.98 14.87 -4.95
CA TYR A 295 -6.95 14.47 -5.97
C TYR A 295 -6.26 14.28 -7.32
N THR A 296 -6.65 13.24 -8.06
CA THR A 296 -6.06 12.88 -9.36
C THR A 296 -6.22 13.96 -10.43
N SER A 297 -7.31 14.73 -10.38
CA SER A 297 -7.65 15.74 -11.39
C SER A 297 -7.03 17.12 -11.13
N THR A 298 -6.76 17.47 -9.88
CA THR A 298 -6.28 18.82 -9.50
C THR A 298 -4.92 18.84 -8.81
N ASN A 299 -4.42 17.69 -8.34
CA ASN A 299 -3.25 17.58 -7.47
C ASN A 299 -3.32 18.48 -6.21
N THR A 300 -4.53 18.81 -5.74
CA THR A 300 -4.74 19.49 -4.46
C THR A 300 -4.98 18.48 -3.35
N PHE A 301 -4.60 18.79 -2.12
CA PHE A 301 -4.74 17.86 -1.00
C PHE A 301 -6.20 17.49 -0.70
N LEU A 302 -6.41 16.25 -0.26
CA LEU A 302 -7.70 15.74 0.17
C LEU A 302 -8.25 16.54 1.34
N SER A 303 -9.58 16.64 1.42
CA SER A 303 -10.23 17.18 2.62
C SER A 303 -10.32 16.13 3.73
N GLU A 304 -10.50 16.55 4.99
CA GLU A 304 -10.72 15.62 6.11
C GLU A 304 -11.86 14.63 5.82
N ALA A 305 -12.98 15.09 5.23
CA ALA A 305 -14.09 14.22 4.84
C ALA A 305 -13.68 13.12 3.85
N ASP A 306 -12.70 13.39 2.98
CA ASP A 306 -12.19 12.39 2.04
C ASP A 306 -11.10 11.50 2.67
N LEU A 307 -10.40 11.97 3.70
CA LEU A 307 -9.60 11.12 4.58
C LEU A 307 -10.49 10.14 5.37
N VAL A 308 -11.68 10.57 5.79
CA VAL A 308 -12.72 9.69 6.35
C VAL A 308 -13.13 8.61 5.36
N ASN A 309 -13.40 9.00 4.11
CA ASN A 309 -13.80 8.03 3.08
C ASN A 309 -12.66 7.10 2.64
N THR A 310 -11.39 7.39 2.95
CA THR A 310 -10.23 6.57 2.56
C THR A 310 -9.63 5.85 3.76
N MET A 311 -8.90 6.56 4.61
CA MET A 311 -8.25 6.03 5.80
C MET A 311 -9.26 5.57 6.85
N GLY A 312 -10.29 6.38 7.12
CA GLY A 312 -11.34 6.04 8.08
C GLY A 312 -12.13 4.80 7.69
N GLU A 313 -12.51 4.71 6.40
CA GLU A 313 -13.18 3.54 5.86
C GLU A 313 -12.30 2.29 5.92
N SER A 314 -11.00 2.43 5.62
CA SER A 314 -10.03 1.33 5.73
C SER A 314 -9.96 0.79 7.16
N ALA A 315 -9.86 1.67 8.16
CA ALA A 315 -9.86 1.28 9.57
C ALA A 315 -11.18 0.62 9.98
N ALA A 316 -12.32 1.21 9.61
CA ALA A 316 -13.64 0.70 9.96
C ALA A 316 -13.94 -0.68 9.35
N MET A 317 -13.41 -0.99 8.16
CA MET A 317 -13.60 -2.28 7.51
C MET A 317 -12.61 -3.36 8.00
N GLY A 318 -11.64 -3.01 8.83
CA GLY A 318 -10.63 -3.95 9.32
C GLY A 318 -9.44 -4.13 8.38
N ALA A 319 -9.02 -3.10 7.65
CA ALA A 319 -7.67 -3.11 7.05
C ALA A 319 -6.59 -3.13 8.16
N ALA A 320 -5.38 -3.59 7.84
CA ALA A 320 -4.26 -3.61 8.80
C ALA A 320 -3.61 -2.22 8.96
N GLY A 321 -3.80 -1.36 7.97
CA GLY A 321 -3.29 0.00 7.96
C GLY A 321 -3.49 0.65 6.60
N VAL A 322 -2.82 1.77 6.38
CA VAL A 322 -2.75 2.50 5.11
C VAL A 322 -1.34 3.01 4.87
N ILE A 323 -0.97 3.19 3.61
CA ILE A 323 0.28 3.82 3.20
C ILE A 323 -0.06 5.16 2.54
N ILE A 324 0.38 6.24 3.17
CA ILE A 324 0.29 7.60 2.62
C ILE A 324 1.31 7.72 1.49
N TRP A 325 0.84 7.85 0.26
CA TRP A 325 1.69 7.69 -0.92
C TRP A 325 1.40 8.73 -1.99
N ASP A 326 2.45 9.22 -2.65
CA ASP A 326 2.35 9.97 -3.90
C ASP A 326 3.64 9.80 -4.74
N LYS A 327 3.59 8.92 -5.75
CA LYS A 327 4.71 8.69 -6.69
C LYS A 327 5.15 9.97 -7.39
N LEU A 328 4.23 10.90 -7.64
CA LEU A 328 4.49 12.11 -8.43
C LEU A 328 4.86 13.32 -7.56
N PHE A 329 4.95 13.16 -6.24
CA PHE A 329 5.30 14.26 -5.36
C PHE A 329 6.69 14.79 -5.71
N SER A 330 6.72 16.03 -6.20
CA SER A 330 7.95 16.72 -6.58
C SER A 330 8.41 17.59 -5.44
N ALA A 331 9.33 17.06 -4.62
CA ALA A 331 10.04 17.82 -3.60
C ALA A 331 10.99 18.90 -4.17
N LYS A 332 10.91 19.20 -5.48
CA LYS A 332 11.76 20.19 -6.17
C LYS A 332 11.38 21.63 -5.88
N THR A 333 10.15 21.89 -5.43
CA THR A 333 9.70 23.26 -5.14
C THR A 333 9.48 23.43 -3.65
N GLN A 334 10.05 24.49 -3.08
CA GLN A 334 9.86 24.82 -1.68
C GLN A 334 8.37 25.03 -1.33
N ARG A 335 7.58 25.52 -2.29
CA ARG A 335 6.14 25.67 -2.16
C ARG A 335 5.42 24.34 -1.92
N ALA A 336 5.69 23.32 -2.72
CA ALA A 336 5.07 22.00 -2.54
C ALA A 336 5.42 21.38 -1.18
N CYS A 337 6.66 21.58 -0.70
CA CYS A 337 7.06 21.15 0.64
C CYS A 337 6.31 21.88 1.76
N TRP A 338 6.09 23.20 1.62
CA TRP A 338 5.30 23.98 2.58
C TRP A 338 3.83 23.58 2.60
N GLU A 339 3.22 23.42 1.43
CA GLU A 339 1.81 23.00 1.32
C GLU A 339 1.62 21.58 1.88
N LEU A 340 2.59 20.68 1.68
CA LEU A 340 2.59 19.35 2.33
C LEU A 340 2.74 19.47 3.85
N ALA A 341 3.64 20.33 4.34
CA ALA A 341 3.84 20.53 5.77
C ALA A 341 2.57 21.03 6.46
N GLU A 342 1.92 22.04 5.87
CA GLU A 342 0.64 22.58 6.34
C GLU A 342 -0.45 21.51 6.31
N PHE A 343 -0.58 20.75 5.22
CA PHE A 343 -1.57 19.67 5.13
C PHE A 343 -1.36 18.58 6.19
N VAL A 344 -0.12 18.20 6.47
CA VAL A 344 0.21 17.23 7.52
C VAL A 344 -0.14 17.76 8.89
N GLN A 345 0.19 19.01 9.19
CA GLN A 345 -0.04 19.62 10.51
C GLN A 345 -1.53 19.87 10.78
N GLU A 346 -2.27 20.36 9.79
CA GLU A 346 -3.63 20.86 9.99
C GLU A 346 -4.72 19.82 9.69
N VAL A 347 -4.43 18.81 8.85
CA VAL A 347 -5.47 17.89 8.35
C VAL A 347 -5.09 16.43 8.56
N LEU A 348 -4.02 15.96 7.90
CA LEU A 348 -3.69 14.53 7.89
C LEU A 348 -3.22 14.02 9.26
N GLY A 349 -2.34 14.76 9.94
CA GLY A 349 -1.78 14.39 11.22
C GLY A 349 -2.83 14.24 12.32
N PRO A 350 -3.65 15.28 12.59
CA PRO A 350 -4.75 15.17 13.55
C PRO A 350 -5.72 14.03 13.24
N TYR A 351 -6.03 13.83 11.96
CA TYR A 351 -6.89 12.73 11.54
C TYR A 351 -6.25 11.35 11.75
N ALA A 352 -4.95 11.21 11.48
CA ALA A 352 -4.20 9.97 11.71
C ALA A 352 -4.19 9.60 13.20
N VAL A 353 -3.95 10.56 14.10
CA VAL A 353 -4.00 10.35 15.56
C VAL A 353 -5.41 9.92 15.98
N ASN A 354 -6.44 10.58 15.45
CA ASN A 354 -7.84 10.26 15.75
C ASN A 354 -8.16 8.79 15.41
N VAL A 355 -7.96 8.38 14.16
CA VAL A 355 -8.34 7.04 13.69
C VAL A 355 -7.49 5.92 14.32
N THR A 356 -6.18 6.14 14.48
CA THR A 356 -5.28 5.12 15.06
C THR A 356 -5.55 4.91 16.55
N THR A 357 -5.78 6.00 17.29
CA THR A 357 -6.11 5.92 18.73
C THR A 357 -7.48 5.28 18.95
N ALA A 358 -8.49 5.64 18.14
CA ALA A 358 -9.81 5.03 18.21
C ALA A 358 -9.76 3.52 17.90
N ALA A 359 -9.02 3.12 16.87
CA ALA A 359 -8.84 1.71 16.53
C ALA A 359 -8.16 0.93 17.68
N ARG A 360 -7.11 1.50 18.30
CA ARG A 360 -6.43 0.91 19.47
C ARG A 360 -7.38 0.75 20.65
N LEU A 361 -8.05 1.83 21.06
CA LEU A 361 -8.99 1.79 22.19
C LEU A 361 -10.14 0.80 21.95
N CYS A 362 -10.64 0.71 20.72
CA CYS A 362 -11.66 -0.27 20.36
C CYS A 362 -11.13 -1.70 20.49
N GLY A 363 -9.93 -1.97 19.97
CA GLY A 363 -9.29 -3.29 20.09
C GLY A 363 -9.03 -3.71 21.54
N GLU A 364 -8.64 -2.76 22.39
CA GLU A 364 -8.48 -2.99 23.84
C GLU A 364 -9.81 -3.25 24.53
N ALA A 365 -10.80 -2.37 24.34
CA ALA A 365 -12.04 -2.39 25.11
C ALA A 365 -13.05 -3.46 24.64
N LEU A 366 -13.16 -3.72 23.34
CA LEU A 366 -14.09 -4.72 22.80
C LEU A 366 -13.42 -6.07 22.57
N CYS A 367 -12.14 -6.06 22.17
CA CYS A 367 -11.43 -7.27 21.72
C CYS A 367 -10.28 -7.68 22.66
N GLN A 368 -10.22 -7.13 23.88
CA GLN A 368 -9.26 -7.50 24.93
C GLN A 368 -7.79 -7.38 24.49
N GLY A 369 -7.50 -6.50 23.52
CA GLY A 369 -6.17 -6.38 22.91
C GLY A 369 -5.74 -7.58 22.06
N ARG A 370 -6.64 -8.55 21.83
CA ARG A 370 -6.39 -9.81 21.09
C ARG A 370 -7.06 -9.85 19.72
N GLY A 371 -7.62 -8.72 19.28
CA GLY A 371 -8.23 -8.57 17.97
C GLY A 371 -8.33 -7.12 17.56
N ARG A 372 -8.84 -6.91 16.35
CA ARG A 372 -9.19 -5.60 15.81
C ARG A 372 -10.70 -5.46 15.67
N CYS A 373 -11.18 -4.22 15.79
CA CYS A 373 -12.57 -3.90 15.51
C CYS A 373 -12.82 -3.77 14.00
N LEU A 374 -13.93 -4.31 13.55
CA LEU A 374 -14.48 -4.08 12.21
C LEU A 374 -15.98 -3.81 12.27
N ARG A 375 -16.47 -3.03 11.32
CA ARG A 375 -17.87 -2.64 11.21
C ARG A 375 -18.72 -3.88 10.94
N LYS A 376 -19.79 -4.05 11.71
CA LYS A 376 -20.70 -5.19 11.58
C LYS A 376 -21.43 -5.20 10.23
N ASN A 377 -21.89 -4.03 9.81
CA ASN A 377 -22.58 -3.86 8.54
C ASN A 377 -21.68 -3.10 7.56
N PRO A 378 -21.16 -3.76 6.51
CA PRO A 378 -20.29 -3.12 5.54
C PRO A 378 -20.91 -1.93 4.79
N GLU A 379 -22.25 -1.80 4.76
CA GLU A 379 -22.95 -0.70 4.07
C GLU A 379 -23.22 0.51 4.99
N ASP A 380 -23.07 0.37 6.31
CA ASP A 380 -23.31 1.47 7.26
C ASP A 380 -22.17 2.50 7.24
N ARG A 381 -22.44 3.72 7.74
CA ARG A 381 -21.46 4.83 7.79
C ARG A 381 -20.87 5.01 9.19
N SER A 382 -20.59 3.89 9.86
CA SER A 382 -19.93 3.91 11.16
C SER A 382 -18.41 3.89 10.97
N TYR A 383 -17.72 4.79 11.65
CA TYR A 383 -16.26 4.90 11.62
C TYR A 383 -15.68 4.78 13.02
N LEU A 384 -14.41 4.36 13.10
CA LEU A 384 -13.64 4.35 14.34
C LEU A 384 -12.95 5.70 14.51
N HIS A 385 -13.63 6.63 15.17
CA HIS A 385 -13.08 7.94 15.53
C HIS A 385 -13.19 8.18 17.04
N LEU A 386 -12.29 8.99 17.57
CA LEU A 386 -12.36 9.50 18.93
C LEU A 386 -13.59 10.39 19.08
N PRO A 387 -14.46 10.11 20.05
CA PRO A 387 -15.60 10.97 20.35
C PRO A 387 -15.12 12.37 20.78
N PRO A 388 -15.51 13.45 20.07
CA PRO A 388 -15.01 14.80 20.36
C PRO A 388 -15.53 15.36 21.70
N ALA A 389 -16.57 14.75 22.29
CA ALA A 389 -17.06 15.10 23.61
C ALA A 389 -16.19 14.53 24.75
N SER A 390 -15.44 13.47 24.46
CA SER A 390 -14.68 12.68 25.45
C SER A 390 -13.17 12.85 25.30
N PHE A 391 -12.71 13.28 24.13
CA PHE A 391 -11.30 13.46 23.80
C PHE A 391 -11.01 14.84 23.22
N LEU A 392 -9.88 15.40 23.63
CA LEU A 392 -9.28 16.61 23.11
C LEU A 392 -7.93 16.28 22.49
N LEU A 393 -7.72 16.78 21.28
CA LEU A 393 -6.44 16.73 20.58
C LEU A 393 -5.74 18.07 20.80
N LEU A 394 -4.70 18.08 21.65
CA LEU A 394 -3.94 19.27 21.94
C LEU A 394 -2.68 19.27 21.07
N SER A 395 -2.49 20.37 20.33
CA SER A 395 -1.27 20.58 19.56
C SER A 395 -0.17 21.09 20.48
N GLU A 396 0.97 20.39 20.52
CA GLU A 396 2.20 20.87 21.15
C GLU A 396 3.11 21.57 20.13
N GLY A 397 2.55 22.10 19.04
CA GLY A 397 3.32 22.75 17.98
C GLY A 397 4.10 21.75 17.14
N ALA A 398 5.43 21.84 17.13
CA ALA A 398 6.30 20.97 16.33
C ALA A 398 6.51 19.56 16.93
N ASP A 399 6.16 19.38 18.21
CA ASP A 399 6.46 18.17 18.99
C ASP A 399 5.35 17.09 18.92
N GLY A 400 4.25 17.39 18.20
CA GLY A 400 3.19 16.43 17.90
C GLY A 400 1.83 16.78 18.51
N LEU A 401 0.98 15.76 18.61
CA LEU A 401 -0.35 15.86 19.20
C LEU A 401 -0.44 15.01 20.48
N GLU A 402 -0.91 15.63 21.56
CA GLU A 402 -1.30 14.91 22.76
C GLU A 402 -2.81 14.61 22.74
N VAL A 403 -3.18 13.37 23.05
CA VAL A 403 -4.58 12.95 23.21
C VAL A 403 -4.94 12.95 24.68
N MET A 404 -5.79 13.89 25.09
CA MET A 404 -6.35 13.94 26.45
C MET A 404 -7.79 13.46 26.46
N GLY A 405 -8.12 12.56 27.37
CA GLY A 405 -9.49 12.08 27.54
C GLY A 405 -9.57 10.62 27.97
N GLU A 406 -10.78 10.19 28.30
CA GLU A 406 -11.09 8.80 28.63
C GLU A 406 -12.33 8.37 27.86
N LEU A 407 -12.38 7.09 27.48
CA LEU A 407 -13.51 6.56 26.73
C LEU A 407 -14.74 6.48 27.64
N ALA A 408 -15.76 7.30 27.37
CA ALA A 408 -16.99 7.28 28.13
C ALA A 408 -17.76 5.95 27.91
N PRO A 409 -18.50 5.45 28.92
CA PRO A 409 -19.29 4.22 28.76
C PRO A 409 -20.31 4.28 27.61
N GLU A 410 -20.86 5.46 27.33
CA GLU A 410 -21.83 5.66 26.24
C GLU A 410 -21.19 5.50 24.85
N ASP A 411 -19.96 6.01 24.68
CA ASP A 411 -19.18 5.86 23.46
C ASP A 411 -18.78 4.40 23.23
N LEU A 412 -18.37 3.71 24.30
CA LEU A 412 -18.06 2.28 24.25
C LEU A 412 -19.29 1.45 23.83
N GLU A 413 -20.47 1.78 24.34
CA GLU A 413 -21.72 1.11 23.93
C GLU A 413 -22.06 1.45 22.47
N GLY A 414 -21.76 2.66 22.01
CA GLY A 414 -21.81 3.04 20.59
C GLY A 414 -20.93 2.14 19.71
N TRP A 415 -19.68 1.92 20.10
CA TRP A 415 -18.78 1.00 19.42
C TRP A 415 -19.30 -0.44 19.47
N ARG A 416 -19.78 -0.92 20.63
CA ARG A 416 -20.34 -2.28 20.80
C ARG A 416 -21.53 -2.54 19.87
N ARG A 417 -22.37 -1.53 19.61
CA ARG A 417 -23.49 -1.66 18.67
C ARG A 417 -23.01 -1.84 17.24
N ASN A 418 -22.03 -1.06 16.80
CA ASN A 418 -21.66 -0.93 15.39
C ASN A 418 -20.46 -1.80 14.95
N PHE A 419 -19.62 -2.24 15.89
CA PHE A 419 -18.39 -2.97 15.62
C PHE A 419 -18.36 -4.34 16.29
N GLN A 420 -17.66 -5.27 15.66
CA GLN A 420 -17.36 -6.61 16.16
C GLN A 420 -15.86 -6.89 16.09
N CYS A 421 -15.42 -7.93 16.78
CA CYS A 421 -14.02 -8.32 16.81
C CYS A 421 -13.68 -9.32 15.71
N GLN A 422 -12.59 -9.06 14.99
CA GLN A 422 -11.83 -10.10 14.29
C GLN A 422 -10.58 -10.38 15.12
N TRP A 423 -10.49 -11.61 15.63
CA TRP A 423 -9.42 -12.05 16.51
C TRP A 423 -8.12 -12.26 15.73
N TYR A 424 -6.99 -12.03 16.39
CA TYR A 424 -5.71 -12.38 15.82
C TYR A 424 -5.44 -13.87 15.90
N GLU A 425 -4.60 -14.38 15.01
CA GLU A 425 -4.10 -15.75 15.06
C GLU A 425 -3.51 -16.11 16.44
N ALA A 426 -3.86 -17.31 16.93
CA ALA A 426 -3.30 -17.87 18.15
C ALA A 426 -1.84 -18.26 17.91
N LEU A 427 -0.97 -18.07 18.90
CA LEU A 427 0.38 -18.64 18.83
C LEU A 427 0.24 -20.15 18.99
N GLU A 428 0.58 -20.92 17.98
CA GLU A 428 0.94 -22.32 18.21
C GLU A 428 2.27 -22.34 18.98
N GLY A 429 2.24 -22.86 20.22
CA GLY A 429 3.44 -23.14 21.02
C GLY A 429 3.72 -22.15 22.15
N THR A 430 3.55 -22.63 23.39
CA THR A 430 4.16 -22.20 24.67
C THR A 430 4.88 -20.84 24.70
N ALA A 431 4.11 -19.76 24.77
CA ALA A 431 4.51 -18.49 25.39
C ALA A 431 3.26 -17.71 25.84
N ALA A 432 2.21 -18.42 26.24
CA ALA A 432 1.26 -17.87 27.19
C ALA A 432 1.98 -17.94 28.55
N ASP A 433 2.11 -16.79 29.20
CA ASP A 433 2.87 -16.53 30.44
C ASP A 433 4.32 -16.06 30.24
N GLU A 434 4.53 -15.03 29.41
CA GLU A 434 5.44 -13.95 29.81
C GLU A 434 4.78 -12.58 29.56
N GLU A 435 4.28 -11.97 30.64
CA GLU A 435 4.06 -10.53 30.67
C GLU A 435 5.41 -9.85 30.40
N SER A 436 5.55 -9.22 29.24
CA SER A 436 6.71 -8.37 28.94
C SER A 436 6.81 -7.23 29.97
N PRO A 437 7.93 -7.05 30.69
CA PRO A 437 8.07 -6.07 31.78
C PRO A 437 8.00 -4.58 31.36
N LEU A 438 7.79 -4.27 30.08
CA LEU A 438 7.84 -2.90 29.57
C LEU A 438 6.52 -2.12 29.70
N ALA A 439 5.46 -2.74 30.23
CA ALA A 439 4.17 -2.09 30.48
C ALA A 439 3.98 -1.56 31.93
N ARG A 440 4.98 -1.67 32.81
CA ARG A 440 4.86 -1.26 34.23
C ARG A 440 5.50 0.08 34.61
N ALA A 441 5.98 0.86 33.64
CA ALA A 441 6.56 2.17 33.91
C ALA A 441 5.75 3.31 33.25
N LYS A 442 4.46 3.43 33.61
CA LYS A 442 3.64 4.66 33.62
C LYS A 442 2.19 4.27 33.93
N GLY A 443 1.90 4.11 35.23
CA GLY A 443 0.60 3.68 35.70
C GLY A 443 0.58 3.52 37.21
N GLN A 444 0.84 4.60 37.94
CA GLN A 444 0.42 4.67 39.34
C GLN A 444 -0.85 5.51 39.41
N GLY A 445 -1.96 4.81 39.62
CA GLY A 445 -3.24 5.42 39.93
C GLY A 445 -3.15 6.23 41.22
N LEU A 446 -3.52 7.51 41.13
CA LEU A 446 -3.89 8.30 42.29
C LEU A 446 -5.23 7.78 42.82
N LYS A 447 -5.19 7.15 44.00
CA LYS A 447 -6.37 7.07 44.88
C LYS A 447 -6.47 8.37 45.70
N PRO A 448 -7.69 8.89 45.93
CA PRO A 448 -7.90 10.18 46.54
C PRO A 448 -7.68 10.10 48.05
N SER A 449 -6.79 10.93 48.57
CA SER A 449 -6.57 11.12 50.01
C SER A 449 -7.18 12.46 50.43
N THR A 450 -8.26 12.38 51.20
CA THR A 450 -8.82 13.46 52.01
C THR A 450 -7.76 13.99 52.96
N LEU A 451 -7.49 15.30 52.92
CA LEU A 451 -6.66 15.98 53.92
C LEU A 451 -7.46 17.09 54.59
N THR A 452 -7.66 16.85 55.87
CA THR A 452 -8.33 17.65 56.88
C THR A 452 -7.47 18.87 57.23
N GLU A 453 -8.11 20.02 57.44
CA GLU A 453 -7.52 21.19 58.09
C GLU A 453 -6.83 20.83 59.41
N ARG A 454 -5.60 21.34 59.59
CA ARG A 454 -5.10 21.71 60.92
C ARG A 454 -4.13 22.88 60.86
N THR A 455 -4.58 23.97 61.43
CA THR A 455 -3.89 25.20 61.76
C THR A 455 -2.90 24.98 62.91
N THR A 456 -1.68 25.51 62.80
CA THR A 456 -0.87 25.94 63.95
C THR A 456 0.00 27.13 63.57
N LEU A 457 0.04 28.11 64.48
CA LEU A 457 0.55 29.47 64.36
C LEU A 457 1.93 29.67 65.01
N ALA A 458 2.61 30.72 64.54
CA ALA A 458 3.71 31.52 65.15
C ALA A 458 5.12 30.91 65.17
N GLY A 459 6.22 31.61 64.91
CA GLY A 459 6.54 33.06 64.76
C GLY A 459 8.05 33.23 64.48
N PRO A 460 8.64 34.44 64.55
CA PRO A 460 9.27 35.13 63.39
C PRO A 460 10.81 35.18 63.39
N THR A 461 11.41 35.51 62.24
CA THR A 461 12.75 36.15 62.19
C THR A 461 12.88 37.05 60.95
N GLU A 462 13.32 38.28 61.17
CA GLU A 462 13.41 39.40 60.23
C GLU A 462 14.70 39.43 59.38
N PRO A 463 14.79 40.32 58.34
CA PRO A 463 15.62 40.15 57.15
C PRO A 463 16.94 40.93 57.14
N GLY A 464 17.86 40.53 56.26
CA GLY A 464 19.06 41.27 55.88
C GLY A 464 19.06 41.63 54.38
N PRO A 465 19.65 42.77 53.97
CA PRO A 465 19.47 43.38 52.65
C PRO A 465 20.35 42.68 51.58
N THR A 466 20.09 42.84 50.27
CA THR A 466 20.85 43.77 49.42
C THR A 466 20.21 43.89 48.01
N GLU A 467 19.87 45.13 47.68
CA GLU A 467 19.91 45.88 46.42
C GLU A 467 19.54 45.26 45.06
N VAL A 468 18.48 45.85 44.48
CA VAL A 468 18.03 45.74 43.09
C VAL A 468 18.63 46.91 42.29
N GLY A 469 19.49 46.60 41.32
CA GLY A 469 19.93 47.57 40.31
C GLY A 469 18.89 47.76 39.19
N PRO A 470 18.81 48.94 38.56
CA PRO A 470 17.78 49.23 37.57
C PRO A 470 18.05 48.51 36.23
N THR A 471 17.05 47.78 35.72
CA THR A 471 17.04 47.23 34.37
C THR A 471 16.56 48.31 33.40
N VAL A 472 17.47 48.87 32.59
CA VAL A 472 17.12 49.78 31.49
C VAL A 472 16.97 48.96 30.21
N ALA A 473 15.82 49.12 29.54
CA ALA A 473 15.53 48.54 28.25
C ALA A 473 16.49 49.09 27.18
N GLY A 474 17.30 48.20 26.58
CA GLY A 474 18.17 48.53 25.46
C GLY A 474 17.40 48.51 24.14
N SER A 475 17.21 49.70 23.55
CA SER A 475 16.76 49.86 22.17
C SER A 475 17.78 49.28 21.20
N THR A 476 17.38 48.31 20.37
CA THR A 476 18.22 47.84 19.25
C THR A 476 17.96 48.75 18.05
N ALA A 477 18.89 49.68 17.81
CA ALA A 477 18.92 50.48 16.59
C ALA A 477 19.62 49.68 15.48
N ALA A 478 18.98 49.64 14.32
CA ALA A 478 19.55 49.10 13.08
C ALA A 478 20.76 49.94 12.65
N GLY A 479 21.93 49.31 12.58
CA GLY A 479 23.12 49.90 11.97
C GLY A 479 23.05 49.82 10.43
N PRO A 480 23.56 50.82 9.70
CA PRO A 480 23.61 50.79 8.25
C PRO A 480 24.68 49.80 7.78
N THR A 481 24.34 48.93 6.83
CA THR A 481 25.33 48.15 6.09
C THR A 481 25.53 48.80 4.73
N GLU A 482 26.73 49.36 4.51
CA GLU A 482 27.12 49.98 3.25
C GLU A 482 27.31 48.93 2.14
N LEU A 483 26.85 49.29 0.93
CA LEU A 483 27.16 48.58 -0.31
C LEU A 483 28.63 48.82 -0.70
N GLY A 484 29.45 47.76 -0.62
CA GLY A 484 30.74 47.71 -1.30
C GLY A 484 30.60 47.33 -2.79
N PRO A 485 31.48 47.82 -3.68
CA PRO A 485 31.33 47.61 -5.12
C PRO A 485 31.79 46.21 -5.58
N THR A 486 31.06 45.76 -6.60
CA THR A 486 31.14 44.52 -7.36
C THR A 486 32.52 44.26 -7.98
N LYS A 487 33.01 43.01 -7.89
CA LYS A 487 33.97 42.43 -8.86
C LYS A 487 33.36 41.17 -9.48
N LEU A 488 32.96 41.28 -10.74
CA LEU A 488 32.63 40.16 -11.62
C LEU A 488 33.92 39.36 -11.91
N GLY A 489 33.90 38.06 -11.62
CA GLY A 489 34.81 37.08 -12.24
C GLY A 489 34.31 36.69 -13.63
N PRO A 490 35.20 36.31 -14.57
CA PRO A 490 34.84 36.18 -15.97
C PRO A 490 34.09 34.89 -16.28
N THR A 491 32.91 35.06 -16.89
CA THR A 491 32.17 34.06 -17.65
C THR A 491 32.99 33.62 -18.85
N THR A 492 33.22 32.31 -19.00
CA THR A 492 33.72 31.74 -20.26
C THR A 492 32.54 31.16 -21.04
N GLN A 493 32.17 31.82 -22.12
CA GLN A 493 31.36 31.28 -23.21
C GLN A 493 32.02 31.65 -24.54
N LEU A 494 31.82 30.74 -25.51
CA LEU A 494 31.79 30.84 -26.98
C LEU A 494 32.76 29.85 -27.67
N PRO A 495 32.49 29.41 -28.92
CA PRO A 495 31.29 29.61 -29.76
C PRO A 495 30.76 28.32 -30.44
N ALA A 496 29.62 28.46 -31.13
CA ALA A 496 29.09 27.54 -32.12
C ALA A 496 29.45 27.95 -33.58
N GLN A 497 29.40 26.95 -34.48
CA GLN A 497 29.29 26.96 -35.96
C GLN A 497 30.55 27.25 -36.81
N PRO A 498 30.66 26.76 -38.10
CA PRO A 498 29.57 26.46 -39.05
C PRO A 498 29.69 25.19 -39.93
N THR A 499 28.60 24.94 -40.67
CA THR A 499 28.43 24.05 -41.83
C THR A 499 29.33 24.36 -43.04
N SER A 500 29.89 23.34 -43.71
CA SER A 500 30.05 23.29 -45.18
C SER A 500 30.52 21.90 -45.67
N ALA A 501 29.88 21.38 -46.73
CA ALA A 501 30.44 20.45 -47.72
C ALA A 501 30.97 21.31 -48.91
N PRO A 502 31.81 20.87 -49.90
CA PRO A 502 31.80 19.54 -50.55
C PRO A 502 33.16 18.95 -51.05
N THR A 503 33.05 17.74 -51.65
CA THR A 503 33.85 17.14 -52.76
C THR A 503 35.15 16.34 -52.51
N ALA A 504 35.02 15.03 -52.74
CA ALA A 504 35.87 14.05 -53.44
C ALA A 504 37.40 14.26 -53.57
N ALA A 505 38.17 13.29 -53.06
CA ALA A 505 39.22 12.60 -53.82
C ALA A 505 39.65 11.28 -53.15
N THR A 506 39.72 10.26 -54.00
CA THR A 506 40.21 8.89 -53.89
C THR A 506 41.56 8.74 -53.16
N THR A 507 41.69 7.80 -52.22
CA THR A 507 42.86 6.89 -52.18
C THR A 507 42.62 5.65 -51.30
N THR A 508 43.10 4.54 -51.85
CA THR A 508 42.98 3.14 -51.45
C THR A 508 43.94 2.73 -50.33
N SER A 509 43.45 2.00 -49.32
CA SER A 509 44.08 0.85 -48.64
C SER A 509 43.13 0.45 -47.49
N GLY A 510 42.67 -0.78 -47.29
CA GLY A 510 43.23 -2.09 -47.58
C GLY A 510 43.50 -2.81 -46.26
N LEU A 511 42.45 -3.25 -45.56
CA LEU A 511 42.54 -4.21 -44.44
C LEU A 511 41.19 -4.92 -44.25
N ASN A 512 41.08 -6.09 -44.88
CA ASN A 512 40.05 -7.09 -44.66
C ASN A 512 40.35 -7.83 -43.34
N GLN A 513 39.36 -7.97 -42.46
CA GLN A 513 39.16 -9.20 -41.69
C GLN A 513 37.67 -9.53 -41.61
N GLY A 514 37.35 -10.77 -41.98
CA GLY A 514 36.02 -11.24 -42.31
C GLY A 514 35.11 -11.44 -41.10
N THR A 515 33.85 -11.10 -41.33
CA THR A 515 32.67 -11.62 -40.66
C THR A 515 32.48 -13.11 -41.01
N ALA A 516 32.14 -13.91 -40.00
CA ALA A 516 31.59 -15.26 -40.17
C ALA A 516 30.24 -15.34 -39.44
N PRO A 517 29.18 -15.91 -40.05
CA PRO A 517 27.87 -16.04 -39.43
C PRO A 517 27.79 -17.32 -38.59
N LEU A 518 27.18 -17.24 -37.41
CA LEU A 518 26.85 -18.39 -36.58
C LEU A 518 25.57 -19.06 -37.12
N THR A 519 25.67 -20.36 -37.36
CA THR A 519 24.60 -21.28 -37.76
C THR A 519 23.81 -21.79 -36.53
N PRO A 520 22.53 -22.20 -36.69
CA PRO A 520 21.74 -22.73 -35.59
C PRO A 520 21.88 -24.26 -35.51
N ALA A 521 22.28 -24.76 -34.35
CA ALA A 521 22.11 -26.15 -33.97
C ALA A 521 21.95 -26.25 -32.45
N PHE A 522 21.17 -27.23 -32.00
CA PHE A 522 20.75 -27.54 -30.63
C PHE A 522 19.48 -26.83 -30.15
N LEU A 523 18.33 -27.48 -30.38
CA LEU A 523 17.58 -28.05 -29.26
C LEU A 523 16.69 -29.21 -29.76
N THR A 524 17.16 -30.44 -29.55
CA THR A 524 16.33 -31.64 -29.45
C THR A 524 16.51 -32.17 -28.02
N LEU A 525 15.41 -32.69 -27.47
CA LEU A 525 15.20 -33.21 -26.11
C LEU A 525 15.01 -32.18 -24.98
N LEU A 526 13.74 -31.98 -24.60
CA LEU A 526 13.21 -32.43 -23.30
C LEU A 526 11.69 -32.25 -23.26
N LEU A 527 10.95 -33.29 -23.65
CA LEU A 527 9.59 -33.55 -23.18
C LEU A 527 9.67 -34.42 -21.93
N PRO A 528 8.84 -34.16 -20.90
CA PRO A 528 8.24 -35.27 -20.19
C PRO A 528 6.71 -35.16 -20.12
N MET A 529 6.07 -36.22 -20.62
CA MET A 529 5.04 -37.02 -19.95
C MET A 529 3.82 -36.28 -19.34
N LEU A 530 2.71 -36.30 -20.08
CA LEU A 530 1.34 -36.30 -19.52
C LEU A 530 0.72 -37.68 -19.80
N PRO A 531 0.16 -38.38 -18.78
CA PRO A 531 -0.45 -39.69 -18.99
C PRO A 531 -1.88 -39.57 -19.55
N PHE A 532 -2.24 -40.59 -20.32
CA PHE A 532 -3.54 -40.90 -20.90
C PHE A 532 -4.72 -40.73 -19.93
N LEU A 533 -5.81 -40.15 -20.44
CA LEU A 533 -7.16 -40.43 -19.98
C LEU A 533 -8.02 -40.78 -21.20
N THR A 534 -8.22 -42.08 -21.36
CA THR A 534 -9.17 -42.70 -22.28
C THR A 534 -10.60 -42.48 -21.77
N LEU A 535 -11.46 -41.91 -22.61
CA LEU A 535 -12.92 -41.94 -22.43
C LEU A 535 -13.46 -43.20 -23.13
N THR A 536 -14.10 -44.07 -22.33
CA THR A 536 -15.13 -45.00 -22.78
C THR A 536 -16.47 -44.29 -22.86
#